data_AF-A0A929STH0-F1
#
_entry.id   AF-A0A929STH0-F1
#
_cell.length_a   1.000
_cell.length_b   1.000
_cell.length_c   1.000
_cell.angle_alpha   90.00
_cell.angle_beta   90.00
_cell.angle_gamma   90.00
#
_symmetry.space_group_name_H-M   'P 1'
#
loop_
_entity.id
_entity.type
_entity.pdbx_description
1 polymer ?
#
loop_
_entity_poly.entity_id
_entity_poly.type
_entity_poly.pdbx_seq_one_letter_code
_entity_poly.pdbx_strand_id
1 'polypeptide(L)'
;MEISMNLKIFLTIGIVIYIYLTVKSLLKNDLQSSFITFYFVSTIGLVIAIMMPKFIEKMTKVFGFETSSNMIFCITIFILFYIVFKLTLKLSKEQERTVNLTQELSILKAKINKMEKIEGNKEDNK
;
A
#
# COMPACT_ATOMS: atom_id res chain seq x y z
N MET A 1 6.82 -21.52 29.77
CA MET A 1 6.68 -22.35 28.55
C MET A 1 7.83 -21.94 27.63
N GLU A 2 8.87 -22.76 27.56
CA GLU A 2 10.01 -22.48 26.68
C GLU A 2 9.52 -22.47 25.23
N ILE A 3 9.70 -21.34 24.54
CA ILE A 3 9.37 -21.24 23.11
C ILE A 3 10.27 -22.25 22.39
N SER A 4 9.66 -23.28 21.80
CA SER A 4 10.35 -24.34 21.09
C SER A 4 11.27 -23.75 20.01
N MET A 5 12.47 -24.32 19.88
CA MET A 5 13.52 -23.85 18.96
C MET A 5 13.00 -23.65 17.53
N ASN A 6 12.08 -24.51 17.11
CA ASN A 6 11.41 -24.46 15.81
C ASN A 6 10.63 -23.17 15.59
N LEU A 7 9.91 -22.67 16.60
CA LEU A 7 9.14 -21.44 16.50
C LEU A 7 10.05 -20.21 16.42
N LYS A 8 11.16 -20.22 17.18
CA LYS A 8 12.19 -19.16 17.10
C LYS A 8 12.83 -19.09 15.72
N ILE A 9 13.17 -20.23 15.14
CA ILE A 9 13.75 -20.31 13.78
C ILE A 9 12.76 -19.83 12.72
N PHE A 10 11.49 -20.26 12.80
CA PHE A 10 10.46 -19.81 11.87
C PHE A 10 10.24 -18.29 11.94
N LEU A 11 10.15 -17.72 13.15
CA LEU A 11 10.06 -16.28 13.37
C LEU A 11 11.29 -15.53 12.82
N THR A 12 12.48 -16.07 13.04
CA THR A 12 13.73 -15.46 12.55
C THR A 12 13.77 -15.43 11.03
N ILE A 13 13.37 -16.51 10.36
CA ILE A 13 13.29 -16.58 8.90
C ILE A 13 12.24 -15.62 8.37
N GLY A 14 11.07 -15.54 9.01
CA GLY A 14 10.03 -14.57 8.68
C GLY A 14 10.52 -13.12 8.76
N ILE A 15 11.33 -12.79 9.78
CA ILE A 15 11.95 -11.48 9.95
C ILE A 15 12.93 -11.17 8.81
N VAL A 16 13.81 -12.11 8.46
CA VAL A 16 14.79 -11.92 7.38
C VAL A 16 14.08 -11.69 6.04
N ILE A 17 13.03 -12.47 5.76
CA ILE A 17 12.22 -12.33 4.54
C ILE A 17 11.48 -10.98 4.54
N TYR A 18 10.90 -10.57 5.67
CA TYR A 18 10.20 -9.30 5.79
C TYR A 18 11.15 -8.12 5.57
N ILE A 19 12.30 -8.09 6.25
CA ILE A 19 13.34 -7.07 6.07
C ILE A 19 13.79 -7.01 4.61
N TYR A 20 14.02 -8.17 3.98
CA TYR A 20 14.41 -8.24 2.58
C TYR A 20 13.33 -7.67 1.65
N LEU A 21 12.05 -8.01 1.86
CA LEU A 21 10.93 -7.47 1.08
C LEU A 21 10.79 -5.96 1.26
N THR A 22 10.93 -5.46 2.49
CA THR A 22 10.89 -4.01 2.77
C THR A 22 12.05 -3.30 2.08
N VAL A 23 13.29 -3.78 2.22
CA VAL A 23 14.46 -3.20 1.54
C VAL A 23 14.31 -3.24 0.02
N LYS A 24 13.81 -4.34 -0.55
CA LYS A 24 13.57 -4.46 -2.00
C LYS A 24 12.47 -3.50 -2.48
N SER A 25 11.40 -3.31 -1.69
CA SER A 25 10.32 -2.38 -1.99
C SER A 25 10.77 -0.91 -1.90
N LEU A 26 11.71 -0.62 -1.00
CA LEU A 26 12.38 0.68 -0.86
C LEU A 26 13.33 0.97 -2.02
N LEU A 27 14.06 -0.04 -2.53
CA LEU A 27 15.06 0.14 -3.58
C LEU A 27 14.45 0.20 -5.00
N LYS A 28 13.29 -0.41 -5.22
CA LYS A 28 12.66 -0.51 -6.54
C LYS A 28 11.75 0.68 -6.89
N ASN A 29 11.39 1.48 -5.89
CA ASN A 29 10.57 2.65 -6.10
C ASN A 29 11.43 3.89 -5.84
N ASP A 30 11.56 4.77 -6.83
CA ASP A 30 12.02 6.17 -6.68
C ASP A 30 11.00 6.92 -5.80
N LEU A 31 10.89 6.52 -4.53
CA LEU A 31 9.86 7.01 -3.62
C LEU A 31 10.21 8.45 -3.28
N GLN A 32 9.31 9.36 -3.66
CA GLN A 32 9.09 10.60 -2.94
C GLN A 32 9.28 10.32 -1.44
N SER A 33 10.31 10.97 -0.87
CA SER A 33 10.93 10.75 0.44
C SER A 33 9.95 10.50 1.62
N SER A 34 8.68 10.87 1.47
CA SER A 34 7.64 10.76 2.49
C SER A 34 7.10 9.33 2.76
N PHE A 35 7.12 8.40 1.81
CA PHE A 35 6.56 7.04 2.03
C PHE A 35 7.53 6.09 2.73
N ILE A 36 8.83 6.29 2.52
CA ILE A 36 9.92 5.51 3.13
C ILE A 36 9.86 5.65 4.66
N THR A 37 9.67 6.87 5.15
CA THR A 37 9.59 7.18 6.59
C THR A 37 8.44 6.45 7.28
N PHE A 38 7.27 6.34 6.63
CA PHE A 38 6.14 5.61 7.18
C PHE A 38 6.40 4.10 7.27
N TYR A 39 7.01 3.52 6.24
CA TYR A 39 7.38 2.10 6.25
C TYR A 39 8.46 1.81 7.28
N PHE A 40 9.49 2.64 7.39
CA PHE A 40 10.58 2.46 8.34
C PHE A 40 10.08 2.51 9.81
N VAL A 41 9.22 3.48 10.14
CA VAL A 41 8.59 3.59 11.46
C VAL A 41 7.66 2.40 11.73
N SER A 42 6.90 1.95 10.73
CA SER A 42 6.02 0.78 10.86
C SER A 42 6.80 -0.51 11.11
N THR A 43 7.94 -0.70 10.43
CA THR A 43 8.84 -1.85 10.61
C THR A 43 9.46 -1.85 12.02
N ILE A 44 9.94 -0.70 12.50
CA ILE A 44 10.48 -0.57 13.86
C ILE A 44 9.41 -0.86 14.93
N GLY A 45 8.20 -0.31 14.75
CA GLY A 45 7.08 -0.56 15.67
C GLY A 45 6.71 -2.04 15.74
N LEU A 46 6.75 -2.74 14.60
CA LEU A 46 6.48 -4.18 14.53
C LEU A 46 7.55 -5.00 15.28
N VAL A 47 8.82 -4.66 15.13
CA VAL A 47 9.93 -5.30 15.84
C VAL A 47 9.76 -5.15 17.36
N ILE A 48 9.38 -3.96 17.83
CA ILE A 48 9.13 -3.68 19.26
C ILE A 48 7.92 -4.48 19.77
N ALA A 49 6.83 -4.56 18.99
CA ALA A 49 5.65 -5.32 19.37
C ALA A 49 5.93 -6.83 19.52
N ILE A 50 6.79 -7.39 18.66
CA ILE A 50 7.21 -8.80 18.72
C ILE A 50 8.14 -9.06 19.90
N MET A 51 8.98 -8.09 20.27
CA MET A 51 9.88 -8.19 21.42
C MET A 51 9.12 -8.23 22.77
N MET A 52 7.83 -7.85 22.79
CA MET A 52 7.01 -7.78 24.00
C MET A 52 5.78 -8.72 23.95
N PRO A 53 5.96 -10.06 23.89
CA PRO A 53 4.87 -11.04 23.82
C PRO A 53 3.95 -11.01 25.04
N LYS A 54 4.47 -10.57 26.19
CA LYS A 54 3.70 -10.41 27.43
C LYS A 54 2.58 -9.37 27.32
N PHE A 55 2.71 -8.38 26.44
CA PHE A 55 1.65 -7.39 26.19
C PHE A 55 0.49 -8.01 25.41
N ILE A 56 0.82 -8.82 24.40
CA ILE A 56 -0.14 -9.57 23.57
C ILE A 56 -0.94 -10.56 24.43
N GLU A 57 -0.27 -11.32 25.31
CA GLU A 57 -0.96 -12.22 26.24
C GLU A 57 -1.89 -11.48 27.21
N LYS A 58 -1.47 -10.31 27.70
CA LYS A 58 -2.28 -9.48 28.60
C LYS A 58 -3.52 -8.95 27.89
N MET A 59 -3.39 -8.51 26.63
CA MET A 59 -4.52 -8.08 25.80
C MET A 59 -5.44 -9.25 25.44
N THR A 60 -4.90 -10.42 25.13
CA THR A 60 -5.67 -11.64 24.84
C THR A 60 -6.63 -11.96 25.99
N LYS A 61 -6.16 -11.86 27.24
CA LYS A 61 -6.99 -12.05 28.44
C LYS A 61 -8.04 -10.96 28.64
N VAL A 62 -7.71 -9.69 28.36
CA VAL A 62 -8.66 -8.57 28.50
C VAL A 62 -9.77 -8.63 27.47
N PHE A 63 -9.44 -9.00 26.23
CA PHE A 63 -10.41 -9.12 25.14
C PHE A 63 -11.17 -10.46 25.14
N GLY A 64 -10.80 -11.41 26.00
CA GLY A 64 -11.51 -12.69 26.15
C GLY A 64 -11.20 -13.72 25.06
N PHE A 65 -10.06 -13.61 24.37
CA PHE A 65 -9.62 -14.60 23.39
C PHE A 65 -8.98 -15.82 24.07
N GLU A 66 -9.32 -17.02 23.61
CA GLU A 66 -8.82 -18.28 24.19
C GLU A 66 -7.33 -18.51 23.90
N THR A 67 -6.85 -18.08 22.73
CA THR A 67 -5.44 -18.20 22.33
C THR A 67 -4.97 -16.90 21.69
N SER A 68 -3.74 -16.47 22.02
CA SER A 68 -3.10 -15.27 21.46
C SER A 68 -3.07 -15.28 19.92
N SER A 69 -2.98 -16.46 19.29
CA SER A 69 -3.03 -16.61 17.83
C SER A 69 -4.35 -16.12 17.23
N ASN A 70 -5.49 -16.37 17.87
CA ASN A 70 -6.81 -15.98 17.36
C ASN A 70 -6.98 -14.45 17.41
N MET A 71 -6.48 -13.82 18.47
CA MET A 71 -6.47 -12.36 18.58
C MET A 71 -5.61 -11.74 17.47
N ILE A 72 -4.39 -12.26 17.26
CA ILE A 72 -3.49 -11.77 16.19
C ILE A 72 -4.15 -11.95 14.82
N PHE A 73 -4.79 -13.10 14.56
CA PHE A 73 -5.47 -13.35 13.30
C PHE A 73 -6.61 -12.35 13.04
N CYS A 74 -7.44 -12.10 14.06
CA CYS A 74 -8.55 -11.14 13.96
C CYS A 74 -8.04 -9.72 13.69
N ILE A 75 -7.04 -9.25 14.45
CA ILE A 75 -6.41 -7.94 14.25
C ILE A 75 -5.79 -7.85 12.85
N THR A 76 -5.13 -8.90 12.39
CA THR A 76 -4.51 -8.95 11.05
C THR A 76 -5.56 -8.80 9.95
N ILE A 77 -6.71 -9.47 10.06
CA ILE A 77 -7.82 -9.32 9.12
C ILE A 77 -8.32 -7.88 9.10
N PHE A 78 -8.51 -7.24 10.25
CA PHE A 78 -8.95 -5.85 10.31
C PHE A 78 -7.94 -4.89 9.69
N ILE A 79 -6.65 -5.05 9.98
CA ILE A 79 -5.57 -4.26 9.38
C ILE A 79 -5.54 -4.47 7.86
N LEU A 80 -5.64 -5.71 7.41
CA LEU A 80 -5.63 -6.04 5.99
C LEU A 80 -6.83 -5.43 5.28
N PHE A 81 -8.02 -5.52 5.88
CA PHE A 81 -9.22 -4.87 5.37
C PHE A 81 -9.05 -3.36 5.28
N TYR A 82 -8.48 -2.73 6.31
CA TYR A 82 -8.20 -1.30 6.30
C TYR A 82 -7.23 -0.90 5.18
N ILE A 83 -6.16 -1.67 4.98
CA ILE A 83 -5.19 -1.44 3.91
C ILE A 83 -5.86 -1.56 2.54
N VAL A 84 -6.62 -2.64 2.32
CA VAL A 84 -7.37 -2.86 1.06
C VAL A 84 -8.35 -1.73 0.84
N PHE A 85 -9.10 -1.32 1.85
CA PHE A 85 -10.04 -0.21 1.75
C PHE A 85 -9.34 1.11 1.38
N LYS A 86 -8.23 1.45 2.05
CA LYS A 86 -7.42 2.63 1.71
C LYS A 86 -6.84 2.56 0.31
N LEU A 87 -6.45 1.37 -0.15
CA LEU A 87 -5.96 1.15 -1.50
C LEU A 87 -7.08 1.37 -2.52
N THR A 88 -8.26 0.82 -2.29
CA THR A 88 -9.45 1.02 -3.14
C THR A 88 -9.82 2.50 -3.24
N LEU A 89 -9.78 3.25 -2.13
CA LEU A 89 -10.04 4.70 -2.15
C LEU A 89 -9.01 5.48 -2.98
N LYS A 90 -7.73 5.13 -2.88
CA LYS A 90 -6.67 5.76 -3.70
C LYS A 90 -6.83 5.41 -5.17
N LEU A 91 -7.10 4.13 -5.46
CA LEU A 91 -7.31 3.63 -6.82
C LEU A 91 -8.49 4.33 -7.49
N SER A 92 -9.60 4.51 -6.76
CA SER A 92 -10.79 5.20 -7.26
C SER A 92 -10.50 6.66 -7.66
N LYS A 93 -9.74 7.40 -6.83
CA LYS A 93 -9.33 8.78 -7.16
C LYS A 93 -8.41 8.85 -8.37
N GLU A 94 -7.50 7.88 -8.50
CA GLU A 94 -6.57 7.84 -9.63
C GLU A 94 -7.29 7.49 -10.94
N GLN A 95 -8.28 6.60 -10.88
CA GLN A 95 -9.14 6.27 -12.00
C GLN A 95 -9.94 7.48 -12.47
N GLU A 96 -10.51 8.27 -11.56
CA GLU A 96 -11.23 9.51 -11.89
C GLU A 96 -10.34 10.51 -12.62
N ARG A 97 -9.12 10.74 -12.11
CA ARG A 97 -8.13 11.61 -12.76
C ARG A 97 -7.79 11.15 -14.17
N THR A 98 -7.61 9.84 -14.36
CA THR A 98 -7.31 9.25 -15.66
C THR A 98 -8.45 9.48 -16.67
N VAL A 99 -9.70 9.34 -16.23
CA VAL A 99 -10.87 9.63 -17.06
C VAL A 99 -10.91 11.12 -17.45
N ASN A 100 -10.72 12.02 -16.50
CA ASN A 100 -10.72 13.47 -16.76
C ASN A 100 -9.62 13.87 -17.75
N LEU A 101 -8.39 13.38 -17.57
CA LEU A 101 -7.28 13.62 -18.49
C LEU A 101 -7.58 13.11 -19.91
N THR A 102 -8.22 11.95 -20.02
CA THR A 102 -8.61 11.37 -21.31
C THR A 102 -9.67 12.24 -22.02
N GLN A 103 -10.62 12.79 -21.25
CA GLN A 103 -11.63 13.70 -21.78
C GLN A 103 -11.03 15.03 -22.24
N GLU A 104 -10.17 15.64 -21.42
CA GLU A 104 -9.44 16.87 -21.77
C GLU A 104 -8.59 16.67 -23.03
N LEU A 105 -7.87 15.54 -23.13
CA LEU A 105 -7.09 15.18 -24.31
C LEU A 105 -7.97 15.04 -25.55
N SER A 106 -9.15 14.42 -25.42
CA SER A 106 -10.09 14.24 -26.52
C SER A 106 -10.66 15.57 -27.03
N ILE A 107 -11.01 16.48 -26.12
CA ILE A 107 -11.48 17.84 -26.47
C ILE A 107 -10.35 18.61 -27.15
N LEU A 108 -9.13 18.54 -26.64
CA LEU A 108 -7.97 19.21 -27.22
C LEU A 108 -7.69 18.71 -28.63
N LYS A 109 -7.68 17.39 -28.84
CA LYS A 109 -7.48 16.77 -30.16
C LYS A 109 -8.58 17.18 -31.15
N ALA A 110 -9.83 17.28 -30.69
CA ALA A 110 -10.94 17.74 -31.52
C ALA A 110 -10.80 19.21 -31.93
N LYS A 111 -10.30 20.08 -31.05
CA LYS A 111 -10.03 21.50 -31.36
C LYS A 111 -8.91 21.64 -32.40
N ILE A 112 -7.82 20.88 -32.25
CA ILE A 112 -6.71 20.85 -33.22
C ILE A 112 -7.21 20.43 -34.61
N ASN A 113 -7.90 19.29 -34.70
CA ASN A 113 -8.46 18.81 -35.97
C ASN A 113 -9.42 19.82 -36.64
N LYS A 114 -10.17 20.60 -35.86
CA LYS A 114 -11.04 21.66 -36.39
C LYS A 114 -10.22 22.83 -36.95
N MET A 115 -9.15 23.24 -36.27
CA MET A 115 -8.27 24.31 -36.73
C MET A 115 -7.55 23.92 -38.03
N GLU A 116 -6.99 22.71 -38.10
CA GLU A 116 -6.34 22.18 -39.32
C GLU A 116 -7.29 22.15 -40.52
N LYS A 117 -8.56 21.74 -40.33
CA LYS A 117 -9.57 21.76 -41.40
C LYS A 117 -9.92 23.17 -41.89
N ILE A 118 -9.90 24.17 -41.00
CA ILE A 118 -10.17 25.56 -41.36
C ILE A 118 -9.02 26.15 -42.18
N GLU A 119 -7.77 25.80 -41.84
CA GLU A 119 -6.59 26.26 -42.58
C GLU A 119 -6.52 25.66 -43.98
N GLY A 120 -6.72 24.34 -44.13
CA GLY A 120 -6.75 23.70 -45.46
C GLY A 120 -7.85 24.27 -46.38
N ASN A 121 -9.05 24.54 -45.83
CA ASN A 121 -10.16 25.09 -46.63
C ASN A 121 -9.96 26.58 -47.03
N LYS A 122 -9.00 27.29 -46.41
CA LYS A 122 -8.63 28.66 -46.82
C LYS A 122 -7.59 28.68 -47.92
N GLU A 123 -6.75 27.66 -48.02
CA GLU A 123 -5.75 27.52 -49.10
C GLU A 123 -6.40 27.07 -50.41
N ASP A 124 -7.41 26.20 -50.36
CA ASP A 124 -8.14 25.73 -51.55
C ASP A 124 -9.07 26.80 -52.19
N ASN A 125 -9.40 27.87 -51.46
CA ASN A 125 -10.27 28.96 -51.93
C ASN A 125 -9.50 30.20 -52.42
N LYS A 126 -8.18 30.10 -52.62
CA LYS A 126 -7.31 31.20 -53.06
C LYS A 126 -6.65 30.88 -54.40
#